data_AF-A0A6B3FXK1-F1
#
_entry.id   AF-A0A6B3FXK1-F1
#
_cell.length_a   1.000
_cell.length_b   1.000
_cell.length_c   1.000
_cell.angle_alpha   90.00
_cell.angle_beta   90.00
_cell.angle_gamma   90.00
#
_symmetry.space_group_name_H-M   'P 1'
#
loop_
_entity.id
_entity.type
_entity.pdbx_description
1 polymer ?
#
loop_
_entity_poly.entity_id
_entity_poly.type
_entity_poly.pdbx_seq_one_letter_code
_entity_poly.pdbx_strand_id
1 'polypeptide(L)'
;MVKPVTGAQQRIVEAAEPGTGRLSGTAAQLDGLVRRGLAFRHPRPPHACFLTPAGHRLREGDAPAPPPPPDPGGGDRPAGDGGFRART
;
A
#
# COMPACT_ATOMS: atom_id res chain seq x y z
N MET A 1 9.00 -2.13 13.28
CA MET A 1 7.58 -2.52 13.13
C MET A 1 6.87 -1.51 12.24
N VAL A 2 6.70 -1.84 10.96
CA VAL A 2 5.83 -1.04 10.07
C VAL A 2 4.40 -1.41 10.43
N LYS A 3 3.73 -0.59 11.24
CA LYS A 3 2.32 -0.85 11.59
C LYS A 3 1.51 -0.85 10.30
N PRO A 4 0.88 -1.98 9.91
CA PRO A 4 0.07 -2.03 8.71
C PRO A 4 -1.06 -0.99 8.81
N VAL A 5 -1.41 -0.42 7.66
CA VAL A 5 -2.52 0.53 7.53
C VAL A 5 -3.80 -0.19 7.98
N THR A 6 -4.64 0.46 8.79
CA THR A 6 -5.86 -0.21 9.28
C THR A 6 -6.82 -0.43 8.11
N GLY A 7 -7.63 -1.50 8.15
CA GLY A 7 -8.58 -1.78 7.05
C GLY A 7 -9.50 -0.60 6.74
N ALA A 8 -9.92 0.14 7.77
CA ALA A 8 -10.69 1.38 7.60
C ALA A 8 -9.92 2.48 6.84
N GLN A 9 -8.62 2.64 7.10
CA GLN A 9 -7.77 3.59 6.39
C GLN A 9 -7.60 3.19 4.92
N GLN A 10 -7.43 1.89 4.64
CA GLN A 10 -7.32 1.39 3.27
C GLN A 10 -8.60 1.65 2.46
N ARG A 11 -9.78 1.43 3.07
CA ARG A 11 -11.07 1.73 2.43
C ARG A 11 -11.24 3.20 2.07
N ILE A 12 -10.73 4.11 2.90
CA ILE A 12 -10.80 5.56 2.64
C ILE A 12 -9.87 5.96 1.49
N VAL A 13 -8.70 5.31 1.40
CA VAL A 13 -7.76 5.52 0.30
C VAL A 13 -8.32 4.96 -1.01
N GLU A 14 -8.94 3.78 -1.00
CA GLU A 14 -9.68 3.24 -2.16
C GLU A 14 -10.80 4.18 -2.62
N ALA A 15 -11.63 4.63 -1.66
CA ALA A 15 -12.77 5.51 -1.91
C ALA A 15 -12.38 6.96 -2.30
N ALA A 16 -11.09 7.27 -2.37
CA ALA A 16 -10.61 8.57 -2.82
C ALA A 16 -11.03 8.86 -4.27
N GLU A 17 -11.23 10.14 -4.57
CA GLU A 17 -11.71 10.61 -5.88
C GLU A 17 -10.65 10.33 -6.98
N PRO A 18 -10.99 9.58 -8.05
CA PRO A 18 -10.05 9.28 -9.14
C PRO A 18 -9.67 10.54 -9.92
N GLY A 19 -8.39 10.89 -9.90
CA GLY A 19 -7.82 12.04 -10.62
C GLY A 19 -7.34 13.12 -9.66
N THR A 20 -8.16 13.53 -8.70
CA THR A 20 -7.78 14.56 -7.71
C THR A 20 -7.17 13.96 -6.44
N GLY A 21 -7.46 12.69 -6.15
CA GLY A 21 -7.05 12.05 -4.89
C GLY A 21 -7.75 12.65 -3.66
N ARG A 22 -8.90 13.32 -3.86
CA ARG A 22 -9.63 13.98 -2.78
C ARG A 22 -10.22 12.93 -1.84
N LEU A 23 -9.96 13.11 -0.55
CA LEU A 23 -10.47 12.24 0.49
C LEU A 23 -11.75 12.80 1.09
N SER A 24 -12.72 11.89 1.27
CA SER A 24 -13.99 12.16 1.94
C SER A 24 -14.12 11.17 3.10
N GLY A 25 -14.32 11.69 4.32
CA GLY A 25 -14.39 10.86 5.52
C GLY A 25 -14.50 11.69 6.79
N THR A 26 -14.50 11.01 7.94
CA THR A 26 -14.50 11.70 9.24
C THR A 26 -13.12 12.31 9.52
N ALA A 27 -13.11 13.47 10.18
CA ALA A 27 -11.88 14.20 10.50
C ALA A 27 -10.84 13.33 11.24
N ALA A 28 -11.28 12.44 12.14
CA ALA A 28 -10.39 11.53 12.86
C ALA A 28 -9.69 10.51 11.95
N GLN A 29 -10.38 10.02 10.91
CA GLN A 29 -9.79 9.08 9.96
C GLN A 29 -8.79 9.78 9.05
N LEU A 30 -9.13 10.99 8.59
CA LEU A 30 -8.25 11.84 7.79
C LEU A 30 -6.98 12.23 8.57
N ASP A 31 -7.13 12.61 9.85
CA ASP A 31 -6.00 12.92 10.72
C ASP A 31 -5.08 11.71 10.91
N GLY A 32 -5.64 10.51 11.04
CA GLY A 32 -4.88 9.25 11.06
C GLY A 32 -4.05 9.02 9.79
N LEU A 33 -4.57 9.38 8.61
CA LEU A 33 -3.85 9.30 7.34
C LEU A 33 -2.78 10.41 7.22
N VAL A 34 -3.08 11.62 7.70
CA VAL A 34 -2.14 12.75 7.72
C VAL A 34 -0.94 12.44 8.61
N ARG A 35 -1.16 11.90 9.82
CA ARG A 35 -0.09 11.46 10.73
C ARG A 35 0.82 10.38 10.14
N ARG A 36 0.31 9.59 9.19
CA ARG A 36 1.06 8.56 8.47
C ARG A 36 1.76 9.08 7.21
N GLY A 37 1.54 10.35 6.84
CA GLY A 37 2.07 10.93 5.61
C GLY A 37 1.38 10.43 4.35
N LEU A 38 0.21 9.79 4.46
CA LEU A 38 -0.57 9.29 3.32
C LEU A 38 -1.51 10.36 2.76
N ALA A 39 -1.91 11.33 3.58
CA ALA A 39 -2.77 12.43 3.19
C ALA A 39 -2.18 13.77 3.64
N PHE A 40 -2.59 14.85 2.97
CA PHE A 40 -2.30 16.21 3.36
C PHE A 40 -3.60 17.01 3.47
N ARG A 41 -3.66 17.90 4.47
CA ARG A 41 -4.81 18.80 4.70
C ARG A 41 -4.50 20.18 4.15
N HIS A 42 -5.34 20.68 3.25
CA HIS A 42 -5.12 21.99 2.67
C HIS A 42 -5.35 23.09 3.74
N PRO A 43 -4.42 24.06 3.89
CA PRO A 43 -4.60 25.18 4.82
C PRO A 43 -5.76 26.12 4.47
N ARG A 44 -6.26 26.12 3.22
CA ARG A 44 -7.43 26.92 2.85
C ARG A 44 -8.74 26.22 3.26
N PRO A 45 -9.73 26.95 3.81
CA PRO A 45 -11.11 26.48 3.88
C PRO A 45 -11.55 26.11 2.45
N PRO A 46 -12.16 24.93 2.20
CA PRO A 46 -12.92 24.07 3.11
C PRO A 46 -12.12 22.95 3.82
N HIS A 47 -10.81 23.09 3.99
CA HIS A 47 -9.95 22.10 4.67
C HIS A 47 -10.06 20.68 4.10
N ALA A 48 -10.23 20.59 2.79
CA ALA A 48 -10.25 19.30 2.10
C ALA A 48 -8.91 18.57 2.31
N CYS A 49 -9.00 17.24 2.47
CA CYS A 49 -7.85 16.38 2.54
C CYS A 49 -7.61 15.73 1.17
N PHE A 50 -6.35 15.62 0.78
CA PHE A 50 -5.94 15.05 -0.50
C PHE A 50 -4.91 13.96 -0.25
N LEU A 51 -4.89 12.96 -1.12
CA LEU A 51 -3.86 11.93 -1.13
C LEU A 51 -2.51 12.54 -1.51
N THR A 52 -1.48 12.05 -0.84
CA THR A 52 -0.10 12.25 -1.26
C THR A 52 0.27 11.25 -2.35
N PRO A 53 1.43 11.40 -3.04
CA PRO A 53 1.91 10.37 -3.97
C PRO A 53 2.01 8.98 -3.34
N ALA A 54 2.41 8.88 -2.06
CA ALA A 54 2.43 7.61 -1.32
C ALA A 54 1.03 7.02 -1.11
N GLY A 55 0.04 7.88 -0.85
CA GLY A 55 -1.36 7.48 -0.77
C GLY A 55 -1.93 7.02 -2.12
N HIS A 56 -1.53 7.66 -3.22
CA HIS A 56 -1.89 7.23 -4.58
C HIS A 56 -1.33 5.85 -4.91
N ARG A 57 -0.05 5.58 -4.62
CA ARG A 57 0.55 4.24 -4.76
C ARG A 57 -0.24 3.19 -3.99
N LEU A 58 -0.67 3.52 -2.78
CA LEU A 58 -1.47 2.62 -1.95
C LEU A 58 -2.85 2.32 -2.57
N ARG A 59 -3.46 3.31 -3.21
CA ARG A 59 -4.75 3.18 -3.91
C ARG A 59 -4.64 2.35 -5.19
N GLU A 60 -3.57 2.55 -5.96
CA GLU A 60 -3.34 1.84 -7.22
C GLU A 60 -3.00 0.35 -7.03
N GLY A 61 -2.90 -0.12 -5.78
CA GLY A 61 -2.45 -1.48 -5.49
C GLY A 61 -0.94 -1.66 -5.69
N ASP A 62 -0.21 -0.58 -5.97
CA ASP A 62 1.26 -0.52 -5.99
C ASP A 62 1.84 -0.39 -4.57
N ALA A 63 0.98 -0.41 -3.54
CA ALA A 63 1.41 -0.83 -2.22
C ALA A 63 2.10 -2.18 -2.39
N PRO A 64 3.39 -2.35 -2.03
CA PRO A 64 3.95 -3.68 -1.96
C PRO A 64 3.02 -4.47 -1.04
N ALA A 65 2.32 -5.44 -1.63
CA ALA A 65 1.50 -6.36 -0.86
C ALA A 65 2.40 -6.82 0.29
N PRO A 66 1.95 -6.77 1.55
CA PRO A 66 2.72 -7.39 2.61
C PRO A 66 3.04 -8.80 2.10
N PRO A 67 4.32 -9.23 2.14
CA PRO A 67 4.68 -10.55 1.65
C PRO A 67 3.70 -11.54 2.30
N PRO A 68 3.17 -12.51 1.53
CA PRO A 68 2.24 -13.48 2.07
C PRO A 68 2.86 -14.04 3.37
N PRO A 69 2.05 -14.28 4.42
CA PRO A 69 2.57 -14.89 5.64
C PRO A 69 3.38 -16.13 5.24
N PRO A 70 4.55 -16.39 5.86
CA PRO A 70 5.37 -17.52 5.49
C PRO A 70 4.50 -18.78 5.55
N ASP A 71 4.33 -19.40 4.38
CA ASP A 71 3.64 -20.67 4.24
C ASP A 71 4.43 -21.69 5.08
N PRO A 72 3.82 -22.41 6.04
CA PRO A 72 4.52 -23.46 6.78
C PRO A 72 4.86 -24.70 5.90
N GLY A 73 4.58 -24.68 4.60
CA GLY A 73 4.85 -25.76 3.64
C GLY A 73 6.10 -25.60 2.78
N GLY A 74 7.20 -25.10 3.34
CA GLY A 74 8.52 -25.12 2.70
C GLY A 74 9.16 -26.51 2.67
N GLY A 75 8.56 -27.45 1.93
CA GLY A 75 9.20 -28.67 1.42
C GLY A 75 8.73 -28.80 -0.02
N ASP A 76 9.59 -28.77 -1.03
CA ASP A 76 10.58 -29.79 -1.30
C ASP A 76 11.64 -29.23 -2.26
N ARG A 77 12.89 -29.61 -2.02
CA ARG A 77 14.01 -29.40 -2.92
C ARG A 77 14.21 -30.72 -3.66
N PRO A 78 14.05 -30.80 -4.98
CA PRO A 78 14.80 -31.77 -5.74
C PRO A 78 16.13 -31.12 -6.13
N ALA A 79 17.20 -31.68 -5.57
CA ALA A 79 18.51 -31.63 -6.20
C ALA A 79 18.37 -32.24 -7.60
N GLY A 80 18.61 -31.42 -8.63
CA GLY A 80 18.71 -31.85 -10.02
C GLY A 80 20.10 -31.54 -10.53
N ASP A 81 21.02 -32.47 -10.28
CA ASP A 81 22.29 -32.58 -10.99
C ASP A 81 21.98 -32.76 -12.50
N GLY A 82 22.61 -31.98 -13.38
CA GLY A 82 22.24 -31.97 -14.80
C GLY A 82 23.20 -31.13 -15.64
N GLY A 83 24.31 -31.74 -16.05
CA GLY A 83 25.50 -31.09 -16.61
C GLY A 83 25.31 -30.23 -17.86
N PHE A 84 26.07 -29.13 -17.88
CA PHE A 84 26.31 -28.30 -19.06
C PHE A 84 27.41 -28.94 -19.93
N ARG A 85 27.05 -29.51 -21.09
CA ARG A 85 28.03 -29.94 -22.10
C ARG A 85 28.18 -28.88 -23.19
N ALA A 86 29.35 -28.24 -23.21
CA ALA A 86 29.80 -27.46 -24.36
C ALA A 86 30.29 -28.40 -25.47
N ARG A 87 29.84 -28.17 -26.71
CA ARG A 87 30.34 -28.85 -27.91
C ARG A 87 31.27 -27.88 -28.64
N THR A 88 32.57 -28.16 -28.60
CA THR A 88 33.53 -27.80 -29.65
C THR A 88 33.43 -28.79 -30.80
#